data_AF-A0A094K2P3-F1
#
_entry.id   AF-A0A094K2P3-F1
#
_cell.length_a   1.000
_cell.length_b   1.000
_cell.length_c   1.000
_cell.angle_alpha   90.00
_cell.angle_beta   90.00
_cell.angle_gamma   90.00
#
_symmetry.space_group_name_H-M   'P 1'
#
loop_
_entity.id
_entity.type
_entity.pdbx_description
1 polymer ?
#
loop_
_entity_poly.entity_id
_entity_poly.type
_entity_poly.pdbx_seq_one_letter_code
_entity_poly.pdbx_strand_id
1 'polypeptide(L)'
;MTEKKQQILIFLIFAAAVLTAPFFLKGNYLLNVLVFVGINTMLAVGLNLLMGYAGQISLGHAAFFGMGAYISGIITTRFPVDPFLIIILAAFCAGALAFVIGFPILKLKGHYLAMATLGFGIIMYIIFNETVDFTGGPSGLSGIPNLHIGSLIFDNDWNNYYLVWVFTLAVMLLSINLFQSRIGRALR
;
A
#
# COMPACT_ATOMS: atom_id res chain seq x y z
N MET A 1 -12.27 19.60 -24.00
CA MET A 1 -11.21 18.64 -24.43
C MET A 1 -9.84 18.91 -23.79
N THR A 2 -9.71 19.99 -23.01
CA THR A 2 -8.45 20.52 -22.44
C THR A 2 -8.08 19.92 -21.07
N GLU A 3 -9.05 19.68 -20.19
CA GLU A 3 -8.77 19.26 -18.80
C GLU A 3 -8.12 17.87 -18.69
N LYS A 4 -8.56 16.89 -19.49
CA LYS A 4 -7.99 15.53 -19.47
C LYS A 4 -6.54 15.51 -19.94
N LYS A 5 -6.21 16.28 -20.97
CA LYS A 5 -4.82 16.41 -21.46
C LYS A 5 -3.94 17.10 -20.42
N GLN A 6 -4.46 18.12 -19.73
CA GLN A 6 -3.76 18.82 -18.66
C GLN A 6 -3.47 17.92 -17.46
N GLN A 7 -4.41 17.07 -17.04
CA GLN A 7 -4.19 16.10 -15.96
C GLN A 7 -3.12 15.06 -16.30
N ILE A 8 -3.13 14.52 -17.53
CA ILE A 8 -2.10 13.58 -17.99
C ILE A 8 -0.73 14.27 -18.03
N LEU A 9 -0.67 15.52 -18.51
CA LEU A 9 0.57 16.28 -18.54
C LEU A 9 1.13 16.52 -17.14
N ILE A 10 0.29 16.92 -16.18
CA ILE A 10 0.69 17.10 -14.78
C ILE A 10 1.22 15.79 -14.20
N PHE A 11 0.53 14.68 -14.45
CA PHE A 11 0.98 13.36 -14.00
C PHE A 11 2.34 12.97 -14.60
N LEU A 12 2.55 13.21 -15.90
CA LEU A 12 3.83 12.91 -16.57
C LEU A 12 4.97 13.78 -16.03
N ILE A 13 4.71 15.07 -15.79
CA ILE A 13 5.70 15.97 -15.18
C ILE A 13 6.06 15.49 -13.77
N PHE A 14 5.06 15.12 -12.98
CA PHE A 14 5.28 14.59 -11.63
C PHE A 14 6.08 13.28 -11.66
N ALA A 15 5.70 12.34 -12.53
CA ALA A 15 6.41 11.08 -12.70
C ALA A 15 7.87 11.30 -13.11
N ALA A 16 8.13 12.20 -14.06
CA ALA A 16 9.47 12.55 -14.47
C ALA A 16 10.29 13.20 -13.33
N ALA A 17 9.69 14.12 -12.58
CA ALA A 17 10.34 14.77 -11.44
C ALA A 17 10.74 13.77 -10.36
N VAL A 18 9.85 12.84 -10.01
CA VAL A 18 10.13 11.79 -9.03
C VAL A 18 11.21 10.84 -9.55
N LEU A 19 11.08 10.30 -10.77
CA LEU A 19 12.06 9.35 -11.30
C LEU A 19 13.47 9.95 -11.47
N THR A 20 13.56 11.27 -11.65
CA THR A 20 14.86 11.96 -11.74
C THR A 20 15.37 12.48 -10.40
N ALA A 21 14.54 12.50 -9.35
CA ALA A 21 14.92 13.00 -8.03
C ALA A 21 16.20 12.35 -7.47
N PRO A 22 16.42 11.03 -7.55
CA PRO A 22 17.63 10.39 -7.03
C PRO A 22 18.94 10.98 -7.57
N PHE A 23 18.96 11.46 -8.81
CA PHE A 23 20.17 12.03 -9.42
C PHE A 23 20.60 13.35 -8.78
N PHE A 24 19.65 14.08 -8.19
CA PHE A 24 19.91 15.36 -7.52
C PHE A 24 20.18 15.18 -6.02
N LEU A 25 19.80 14.05 -5.44
CA LEU A 25 19.90 13.78 -4.02
C LEU A 25 21.18 13.02 -3.70
N LYS A 26 22.15 13.71 -3.09
CA LYS A 26 23.37 13.09 -2.57
C LYS A 26 23.12 12.56 -1.16
N GLY A 27 22.87 11.27 -1.03
CA GLY A 27 22.85 10.56 0.26
C GLY A 27 21.73 9.52 0.41
N ASN A 28 22.06 8.36 0.97
CA ASN A 28 21.16 7.21 1.09
C ASN A 28 19.97 7.45 2.04
N TYR A 29 20.12 8.35 3.02
CA TYR A 29 19.04 8.68 3.96
C TYR A 29 17.83 9.26 3.23
N LEU A 30 18.04 10.24 2.34
CA LEU A 30 16.95 10.92 1.68
C LEU A 30 16.24 10.02 0.65
N LEU A 31 16.97 9.09 0.03
CA LEU A 31 16.38 8.04 -0.80
C LEU A 31 15.45 7.13 0.01
N ASN A 32 15.88 6.69 1.19
CA ASN A 32 15.05 5.88 2.08
C ASN A 32 13.80 6.63 2.55
N VAL A 33 13.94 7.91 2.90
CA VAL A 33 12.77 8.77 3.23
C VAL A 33 11.80 8.81 2.05
N LEU A 34 12.27 8.96 0.81
CA LEU A 34 11.39 8.96 -0.35
C LEU A 34 10.75 7.60 -0.65
N VAL A 35 11.41 6.49 -0.32
CA VAL A 35 10.80 5.16 -0.35
C VAL A 35 9.61 5.11 0.63
N PHE A 36 9.79 5.57 1.87
CA PHE A 36 8.69 5.66 2.83
C PHE A 36 7.56 6.58 2.35
N VAL A 37 7.89 7.70 1.71
CA VAL A 37 6.90 8.59 1.09
C VAL A 37 6.11 7.84 0.01
N GLY A 38 6.75 7.07 -0.86
CA GLY A 38 6.08 6.26 -1.87
C GLY A 38 5.10 5.24 -1.28
N ILE A 39 5.54 4.48 -0.26
CA ILE A 39 4.69 3.51 0.45
C ILE A 39 3.47 4.21 1.09
N ASN A 40 3.69 5.30 1.82
CA ASN A 40 2.60 6.05 2.46
C ASN A 40 1.69 6.72 1.43
N THR A 41 2.21 7.09 0.26
CA THR A 41 1.41 7.62 -0.84
C THR A 41 0.45 6.56 -1.38
N MET A 42 0.89 5.32 -1.59
CA MET A 42 0.00 4.22 -1.97
C MET A 42 -1.11 4.00 -0.93
N LEU A 43 -0.75 4.05 0.36
CA LEU A 43 -1.71 3.96 1.46
C LEU A 43 -2.72 5.11 1.45
N ALA A 44 -2.25 6.34 1.25
CA ALA A 44 -3.10 7.54 1.18
C ALA A 44 -4.03 7.49 -0.03
N VAL A 45 -3.58 6.99 -1.19
CA VAL A 45 -4.43 6.79 -2.37
C VAL A 45 -5.53 5.76 -2.08
N GLY A 46 -5.18 4.65 -1.42
CA GLY A 46 -6.15 3.64 -0.97
C GLY A 46 -7.18 4.20 0.01
N LEU A 47 -6.75 5.01 0.97
CA LEU A 47 -7.64 5.67 1.92
C LEU A 47 -8.55 6.69 1.22
N ASN A 48 -8.01 7.48 0.29
CA ASN A 48 -8.76 8.48 -0.47
C ASN A 48 -9.84 7.82 -1.35
N LEU A 49 -9.56 6.65 -1.93
CA LEU A 49 -10.56 5.85 -2.66
C LEU A 49 -11.78 5.55 -1.79
N LEU A 50 -11.57 5.22 -0.51
CA LEU A 50 -12.65 4.84 0.41
C LEU A 50 -13.33 6.04 1.08
N MET A 51 -12.55 6.93 1.68
CA MET A 51 -13.07 8.11 2.40
C MET A 51 -13.49 9.22 1.46
N GLY A 52 -12.66 9.54 0.46
CA GLY A 52 -12.87 10.69 -0.43
C GLY A 52 -13.95 10.45 -1.48
N TYR A 53 -14.03 9.24 -2.04
CA TYR A 53 -15.00 8.93 -3.09
C TYR A 53 -16.20 8.16 -2.58
N ALA A 54 -16.02 7.01 -1.91
CA ALA A 54 -17.15 6.22 -1.42
C ALA A 54 -17.84 6.82 -0.16
N GLY A 55 -17.27 7.89 0.41
CA GLY A 55 -17.81 8.58 1.59
C GLY A 55 -17.82 7.74 2.87
N GLN A 56 -17.05 6.64 2.91
CA GLN A 56 -17.00 5.73 4.06
C GLN A 56 -15.84 6.11 4.97
N ILE A 57 -16.13 6.39 6.25
CA ILE A 57 -15.10 6.67 7.24
C ILE A 57 -14.34 5.37 7.55
N SER A 58 -13.03 5.38 7.37
CA SER A 58 -12.15 4.25 7.69
C SER A 58 -10.97 4.69 8.56
N LEU A 59 -11.07 4.43 9.86
CA LEU A 59 -9.98 4.66 10.82
C LEU A 59 -9.10 3.41 11.02
N GLY A 60 -9.49 2.27 10.46
CA GLY A 60 -8.76 0.99 10.54
C GLY A 60 -7.89 0.69 9.32
N HIS A 61 -7.65 1.63 8.41
CA HIS A 61 -7.01 1.35 7.12
C HIS A 61 -5.60 0.75 7.25
N ALA A 62 -4.85 1.19 8.25
CA ALA A 62 -3.52 0.67 8.57
C ALA A 62 -3.54 -0.83 8.91
N ALA A 63 -4.65 -1.37 9.40
CA ALA A 63 -4.77 -2.80 9.69
C ALA A 63 -4.73 -3.66 8.42
N PHE A 64 -5.41 -3.23 7.34
CA PHE A 64 -5.37 -3.94 6.05
C PHE A 64 -3.99 -3.87 5.40
N PHE A 65 -3.34 -2.71 5.49
CA PHE A 65 -1.95 -2.55 5.07
C PHE A 65 -1.01 -3.49 5.83
N GLY A 66 -1.12 -3.50 7.18
CA GLY A 66 -0.34 -4.37 8.05
C GLY A 66 -0.58 -5.85 7.75
N MET A 67 -1.83 -6.28 7.52
CA MET A 67 -2.13 -7.67 7.19
C MET A 67 -1.40 -8.12 5.92
N GLY A 68 -1.44 -7.32 4.83
CA GLY A 68 -0.71 -7.66 3.60
C GLY A 68 0.82 -7.70 3.79
N ALA A 69 1.35 -6.76 4.57
CA ALA A 69 2.78 -6.71 4.88
C ALA A 69 3.24 -7.90 5.72
N TYR A 70 2.50 -8.25 6.79
CA TYR A 70 2.84 -9.38 7.64
C TYR A 70 2.60 -10.73 6.94
N ILE A 71 1.53 -10.90 6.17
CA ILE A 71 1.31 -12.14 5.41
C ILE A 71 2.48 -12.38 4.45
N SER A 72 2.89 -11.35 3.69
CA SER A 72 4.02 -11.50 2.77
C SER A 72 5.34 -11.72 3.50
N GLY A 73 5.66 -10.90 4.51
CA GLY A 73 6.91 -11.00 5.27
C GLY A 73 7.06 -12.31 6.04
N ILE A 74 6.01 -12.80 6.70
CA ILE A 74 6.08 -14.06 7.46
C ILE A 74 6.34 -15.25 6.52
N ILE A 75 5.65 -15.29 5.37
CA ILE A 75 5.80 -16.40 4.44
C ILE A 75 7.19 -16.39 3.80
N THR A 76 7.69 -15.23 3.37
CA THR A 76 9.02 -15.14 2.74
C THR A 76 10.18 -15.36 3.71
N THR A 77 10.03 -15.00 4.98
CA THR A 77 11.05 -15.27 6.00
C THR A 77 11.07 -16.74 6.42
N ARG A 78 9.92 -17.42 6.46
CA ARG A 78 9.84 -18.82 6.93
C ARG A 78 10.01 -19.86 5.83
N PHE A 79 9.64 -19.53 4.60
CA PHE A 79 9.70 -20.44 3.47
C PHE A 79 10.59 -19.87 2.38
N PRO A 80 11.49 -20.66 1.76
CA PRO A 80 12.32 -20.23 0.65
C PRO A 80 11.50 -20.19 -0.64
N VAL A 81 10.57 -19.23 -0.72
CA VAL A 81 9.68 -19.01 -1.85
C VAL A 81 9.96 -17.65 -2.49
N ASP A 82 9.64 -17.53 -3.78
CA ASP A 82 9.83 -16.28 -4.54
C ASP A 82 9.04 -15.11 -3.89
N PRO A 83 9.71 -14.04 -3.43
CA PRO A 83 9.06 -12.93 -2.74
C PRO A 83 8.05 -12.18 -3.61
N PHE A 84 8.27 -12.10 -4.92
CA PHE A 84 7.38 -11.38 -5.83
C PHE A 84 6.04 -12.11 -5.98
N LEU A 85 6.07 -13.43 -6.12
CA LEU A 85 4.87 -14.25 -6.16
C LEU A 85 4.09 -14.16 -4.84
N ILE A 86 4.80 -14.17 -3.71
CA ILE A 86 4.17 -14.07 -2.39
C ILE A 86 3.54 -12.70 -2.16
N ILE A 87 4.10 -11.59 -2.65
CA ILE A 87 3.45 -10.27 -2.54
C ILE A 87 2.08 -10.28 -3.25
N ILE A 88 2.01 -10.87 -4.44
CA ILE A 88 0.74 -10.96 -5.19
C ILE A 88 -0.25 -11.83 -4.43
N LEU A 89 0.17 -13.01 -3.96
CA LEU A 89 -0.69 -13.91 -3.20
C LEU A 89 -1.17 -13.25 -1.88
N ALA A 90 -0.27 -12.57 -1.17
CA ALA A 90 -0.57 -11.84 0.04
C ALA A 90 -1.57 -10.71 -0.20
N ALA A 91 -1.47 -10.00 -1.33
CA ALA A 91 -2.44 -8.98 -1.72
C ALA A 91 -3.84 -9.60 -1.95
N PHE A 92 -3.93 -10.75 -2.62
CA PHE A 92 -5.20 -11.47 -2.78
C PHE A 92 -5.76 -11.97 -1.44
N CYS A 93 -4.92 -12.56 -0.59
CA CYS A 93 -5.33 -13.02 0.74
C CYS A 93 -5.80 -11.86 1.63
N ALA A 94 -5.05 -10.76 1.67
CA ALA A 94 -5.44 -9.56 2.41
C ALA A 94 -6.74 -8.96 1.85
N GLY A 95 -6.92 -8.95 0.53
CA GLY A 95 -8.17 -8.52 -0.12
C GLY A 95 -9.36 -9.41 0.23
N ALA A 96 -9.17 -10.74 0.27
CA ALA A 96 -10.20 -11.69 0.68
C ALA A 96 -10.60 -11.50 2.15
N LEU A 97 -9.62 -11.34 3.04
CA LEU A 97 -9.85 -11.03 4.46
C LEU A 97 -10.56 -9.67 4.61
N ALA A 98 -10.12 -8.67 3.86
CA ALA A 98 -10.76 -7.36 3.85
C ALA A 98 -12.21 -7.42 3.36
N PHE A 99 -12.53 -8.29 2.41
CA PHE A 99 -13.90 -8.50 1.98
C PHE A 99 -14.74 -9.15 3.10
N VAL A 100 -14.24 -10.21 3.73
CA VAL A 100 -14.96 -10.92 4.81
C VAL A 100 -15.22 -10.00 6.01
N ILE A 101 -14.21 -9.23 6.41
CA ILE A 101 -14.29 -8.31 7.56
C ILE A 101 -15.03 -7.02 7.20
N GLY A 102 -14.79 -6.49 6.01
CA GLY A 102 -15.38 -5.24 5.54
C GLY A 102 -16.88 -5.37 5.26
N PHE A 103 -17.35 -6.54 4.79
CA PHE A 103 -18.77 -6.77 4.49
C PHE A 103 -19.72 -6.48 5.67
N PRO A 104 -19.49 -6.96 6.91
CA PRO A 104 -20.32 -6.59 8.05
C PRO A 104 -20.08 -5.13 8.50
N ILE A 105 -18.84 -4.64 8.48
CA ILE A 105 -18.50 -3.28 8.94
C ILE A 105 -19.20 -2.22 8.08
N LEU A 106 -19.21 -2.39 6.76
CA LEU A 106 -19.82 -1.47 5.80
C LEU A 106 -21.35 -1.39 5.88
N LYS A 107 -22.00 -2.28 6.65
CA LYS A 107 -23.45 -2.17 6.93
C LYS A 107 -23.76 -1.09 7.97
N LEU A 108 -22.76 -0.66 8.74
CA LEU A 108 -22.89 0.41 9.73
C LEU A 108 -22.88 1.78 9.04
N LYS A 109 -23.46 2.79 9.69
CA LYS A 109 -23.54 4.15 9.13
C LYS A 109 -23.04 5.19 10.12
N GLY A 110 -22.46 6.26 9.57
CA GLY A 110 -22.01 7.42 10.33
C GLY A 110 -21.01 7.06 11.42
N HIS A 111 -21.28 7.49 12.65
CA HIS A 111 -20.37 7.28 13.79
C HIS A 111 -20.15 5.81 14.13
N TYR A 112 -21.14 4.93 13.92
CA TYR A 112 -20.97 3.50 14.19
C TYR A 112 -19.93 2.86 13.27
N LEU A 113 -19.89 3.27 12.00
CA LEU A 113 -18.86 2.81 11.05
C LEU A 113 -17.46 3.28 11.48
N ALA A 114 -17.34 4.56 11.88
CA ALA A 114 -16.08 5.10 12.37
C ALA A 114 -15.58 4.35 13.60
N MET A 115 -16.45 4.10 14.58
CA MET A 115 -16.11 3.36 15.80
C MET A 115 -15.74 1.91 15.51
N ALA A 116 -16.46 1.24 14.60
CA ALA A 116 -16.15 -0.14 14.22
C ALA A 116 -14.79 -0.26 13.51
N THR A 117 -14.48 0.66 12.59
CA THR A 117 -13.18 0.65 11.89
C THR A 117 -12.02 1.01 12.81
N LEU A 118 -12.22 1.94 13.74
CA LEU A 118 -11.24 2.25 14.79
C LEU A 118 -10.99 1.04 15.70
N GLY A 119 -12.06 0.41 16.19
CA GLY A 119 -11.97 -0.79 17.03
C GLY A 119 -11.25 -1.93 16.32
N PHE A 120 -11.58 -2.17 15.05
CA PHE A 120 -10.85 -3.13 14.21
C PHE A 120 -9.35 -2.78 14.08
N GLY A 121 -9.04 -1.50 13.86
CA GLY A 121 -7.66 -1.01 13.82
C GLY A 121 -6.88 -1.32 15.10
N ILE A 122 -7.50 -1.08 16.27
CA ILE A 122 -6.91 -1.38 17.58
C ILE A 122 -6.73 -2.88 17.78
N ILE A 123 -7.73 -3.70 17.47
CA ILE A 123 -7.63 -5.16 17.59
C ILE A 123 -6.46 -5.68 16.78
N MET A 124 -6.32 -5.24 15.53
CA MET A 124 -5.22 -5.66 14.67
C MET A 124 -3.87 -5.14 15.16
N TYR A 125 -3.81 -3.91 15.68
CA TYR A 125 -2.61 -3.38 16.32
C TYR A 125 -2.17 -4.25 17.52
N ILE A 126 -3.11 -4.66 18.37
CA ILE A 126 -2.83 -5.55 19.51
C ILE A 126 -2.32 -6.90 19.00
N ILE A 127 -3.00 -7.51 18.02
CA ILE A 127 -2.57 -8.78 17.42
C ILE A 127 -1.13 -8.65 16.92
N PHE A 128 -0.81 -7.61 16.16
CA PHE A 128 0.54 -7.43 15.61
C PHE A 128 1.63 -7.25 16.69
N ASN A 129 1.30 -6.67 17.84
CA ASN A 129 2.26 -6.50 18.93
C ASN A 129 2.38 -7.74 19.83
N GLU A 130 1.27 -8.43 20.11
CA GLU A 130 1.21 -9.55 21.06
C GLU A 130 1.60 -10.89 20.43
N THR A 131 1.39 -11.09 19.12
CA THR A 131 1.80 -12.33 18.44
C THR A 131 3.29 -12.34 18.08
N VAL A 132 4.15 -12.12 19.09
CA VAL A 132 5.60 -11.92 18.93
C VAL A 132 6.26 -13.04 18.12
N ASP A 133 5.84 -14.30 18.33
CA ASP A 133 6.38 -15.46 17.61
C ASP A 133 6.19 -15.38 16.09
N PHE A 134 5.14 -14.69 15.64
CA PHE A 134 4.79 -14.57 14.22
C PHE A 134 5.19 -13.23 13.62
N THR A 135 4.96 -12.12 14.32
CA THR A 135 5.15 -10.77 13.79
C THR A 135 6.45 -10.11 14.23
N GLY A 136 7.15 -10.69 15.21
CA GLY A 136 8.27 -10.04 15.90
C GLY A 136 7.83 -8.94 16.88
N GLY A 137 6.52 -8.75 17.08
CA GLY A 137 5.97 -7.78 18.02
C GLY A 137 6.44 -6.34 17.72
N PRO A 138 6.80 -5.54 18.74
CA PRO A 138 7.27 -4.17 18.56
C PRO A 138 8.58 -4.03 17.77
N SER A 139 9.39 -5.10 17.70
CA SER A 139 10.65 -5.11 16.96
C SER A 139 10.44 -5.31 15.45
N GLY A 140 9.26 -5.77 15.04
CA GLY A 140 8.96 -6.11 13.65
C GLY A 140 9.69 -7.35 13.14
N LEU A 141 9.57 -7.61 11.84
CA LEU A 141 10.19 -8.75 11.18
C LEU A 141 11.57 -8.40 10.62
N SER A 142 12.53 -9.29 10.86
CA SER A 142 13.88 -9.22 10.30
C SER A 142 14.14 -10.41 9.35
N GLY A 143 15.19 -10.30 8.54
CA GLY A 143 15.57 -11.37 7.60
C GLY A 143 14.64 -11.54 6.40
N ILE A 144 13.83 -10.52 6.07
CA ILE A 144 13.01 -10.54 4.86
C ILE A 144 13.96 -10.53 3.65
N PRO A 145 13.86 -11.51 2.75
CA PRO A 145 14.74 -11.56 1.58
C PRO A 145 14.48 -10.37 0.65
N ASN A 146 15.54 -9.87 0.01
CA ASN A 146 15.40 -8.84 -1.01
C ASN A 146 14.55 -9.35 -2.17
N LEU A 147 13.75 -8.44 -2.73
CA LEU A 147 13.00 -8.72 -3.94
C LEU A 147 13.96 -9.06 -5.06
N HIS A 148 13.60 -10.03 -5.88
CA HIS A 148 14.32 -10.36 -7.10
C HIS A 148 13.32 -10.68 -8.21
N ILE A 149 13.64 -10.25 -9.43
CA ILE A 149 12.88 -10.58 -10.64
C ILE A 149 13.86 -11.24 -11.60
N GLY A 150 13.83 -12.57 -11.65
CA GLY A 150 14.83 -13.36 -12.38
C GLY A 150 16.24 -13.11 -11.82
N SER A 151 17.15 -12.56 -12.62
CA SER A 151 18.53 -12.25 -12.23
C SER A 151 18.71 -10.88 -11.59
N LEU A 152 17.68 -10.03 -11.57
CA LEU A 152 17.76 -8.69 -10.99
C LEU A 152 17.42 -8.75 -9.50
N ILE A 153 18.38 -8.45 -8.63
CA ILE A 153 18.21 -8.39 -7.19
C ILE A 153 18.08 -6.92 -6.77
N PHE A 154 17.04 -6.60 -5.99
CA PHE A 154 16.80 -5.29 -5.43
C PHE A 154 17.50 -5.15 -4.07
N ASP A 155 18.84 -5.15 -4.08
CA ASP A 155 19.68 -5.06 -2.88
C ASP A 155 20.11 -3.63 -2.53
N ASN A 156 20.07 -2.72 -3.51
CA ASN A 156 20.56 -1.36 -3.37
C ASN A 156 19.41 -0.36 -3.10
N ASP A 157 19.71 0.70 -2.35
CA ASP A 157 18.77 1.80 -2.03
C ASP A 157 18.13 2.39 -3.30
N TRP A 158 18.92 2.52 -4.37
CA TRP A 158 18.46 2.99 -5.68
C TRP A 158 17.44 2.05 -6.32
N ASN A 159 17.70 0.73 -6.24
CA ASN A 159 16.82 -0.28 -6.83
C ASN A 159 15.48 -0.31 -6.07
N ASN A 160 15.52 -0.25 -4.74
CA ASN A 160 14.33 -0.18 -3.91
C ASN A 160 13.52 1.11 -4.15
N TYR A 161 14.21 2.23 -4.33
CA TYR A 161 13.58 3.49 -4.71
C TYR A 161 12.77 3.36 -6.00
N TYR A 162 13.39 2.89 -7.08
CA TYR A 162 12.71 2.77 -8.37
C TYR A 162 11.57 1.75 -8.31
N LEU A 163 11.77 0.63 -7.62
CA LEU A 163 10.72 -0.38 -7.44
C LEU A 163 9.47 0.27 -6.80
N VAL A 164 9.63 0.91 -5.64
CA VAL A 164 8.50 1.49 -4.90
C VAL A 164 7.83 2.61 -5.68
N TRP A 165 8.59 3.49 -6.34
CA TRP A 165 8.00 4.59 -7.10
C TRP A 165 7.32 4.15 -8.39
N VAL A 166 7.83 3.12 -9.09
CA VAL A 166 7.12 2.52 -10.23
C VAL A 166 5.77 1.96 -9.78
N PHE A 167 5.72 1.22 -8.67
CA PHE A 167 4.45 0.73 -8.12
C PHE A 167 3.54 1.87 -7.64
N THR A 168 4.09 2.90 -7.01
CA THR A 168 3.31 4.07 -6.55
C THR A 168 2.66 4.79 -7.71
N LEU A 169 3.41 5.06 -8.78
CA LEU A 169 2.91 5.68 -10.00
C LEU A 169 1.88 4.79 -10.70
N ALA A 170 2.10 3.47 -10.73
CA ALA A 170 1.13 2.52 -11.27
C ALA A 170 -0.19 2.53 -10.47
N VAL A 171 -0.13 2.54 -9.13
CA VAL A 171 -1.31 2.64 -8.26
C VAL A 171 -2.04 3.96 -8.47
N MET A 172 -1.33 5.07 -8.61
CA MET A 172 -1.93 6.36 -8.95
C MET A 172 -2.64 6.34 -10.31
N LEU A 173 -2.00 5.78 -11.35
CA LEU A 173 -2.62 5.63 -12.67
C LEU A 173 -3.86 4.75 -12.62
N LEU A 174 -3.79 3.62 -11.93
CA LEU A 174 -4.92 2.71 -11.74
C LEU A 174 -6.06 3.41 -11.00
N SER A 175 -5.76 4.19 -9.98
CA SER A 175 -6.74 4.98 -9.23
C SER A 175 -7.43 6.01 -10.13
N ILE A 176 -6.66 6.79 -10.91
CA ILE A 176 -7.21 7.76 -11.88
C ILE A 176 -8.10 7.06 -12.92
N ASN A 177 -7.65 5.92 -13.46
CA ASN A 177 -8.42 5.15 -14.45
C ASN A 177 -9.72 4.61 -13.83
N LEU A 178 -9.65 4.05 -12.63
CA LEU A 178 -10.79 3.54 -11.90
C LEU A 178 -11.85 4.62 -11.68
N PHE A 179 -11.45 5.85 -11.32
CA PHE A 179 -12.37 6.98 -11.17
C PHE A 179 -13.01 7.44 -12.48
N GLN A 180 -12.26 7.40 -13.57
CA GLN A 180 -12.79 7.73 -14.90
C GLN A 180 -13.68 6.61 -15.47
N SER A 181 -13.62 5.41 -14.91
CA SER A 181 -14.42 4.25 -15.30
C SER A 181 -15.89 4.36 -14.88
N ARG A 182 -16.72 3.42 -15.38
CA ARG A 182 -18.15 3.31 -14.99
C ARG A 182 -18.31 3.05 -13.49
N ILE A 183 -17.43 2.24 -12.91
CA ILE A 183 -17.47 1.85 -11.50
C ILE A 183 -17.16 3.07 -10.62
N GLY A 184 -16.16 3.87 -10.99
CA GLY A 184 -15.82 5.10 -10.27
C GLY A 184 -16.96 6.13 -10.24
N ARG A 185 -17.78 6.19 -11.30
CA ARG A 185 -18.98 7.04 -11.33
C ARG A 185 -20.11 6.54 -10.45
N ALA A 186 -20.20 5.23 -10.21
CA ALA A 186 -21.19 4.64 -9.32
C ALA A 186 -20.84 4.80 -7.83
N LEU A 187 -19.57 5.12 -7.53
CA LEU A 187 -19.08 5.37 -6.17
C LEU A 187 -19.30 6.81 -5.68
N ARG A 188 -19.54 7.77 -6.58
CA ARG A 188 -19.91 9.16 -6.24
C ARG A 188 -21.39 9.27 -5.93
#